data_AF-A0A4W3GC98-F1
#
_entry.id   AF-A0A4W3GC98-F1
#
_cell.length_a   1.000
_cell.length_b   1.000
_cell.length_c   1.000
_cell.angle_alpha   90.00
_cell.angle_beta   90.00
_cell.angle_gamma   90.00
#
_symmetry.space_group_name_H-M   'P 1'
#
loop_
_entity.id
_entity.type
_entity.pdbx_description
1 polymer ?
#
loop_
_entity_poly.entity_id
_entity_poly.type
_entity_poly.pdbx_seq_one_letter_code
_entity_poly.pdbx_strand_id
1 'polypeptide(L)'
;VGTRLIIVSGIIKDFEGQIVTLNCSYSTINAAFWYRQYPDGALQYLFRIYASGNVDNPPDRFTAELIKEKKVINLQILSAVVGDSAV
;
A
#
# COMPACT_ATOMS: atom_id res chain seq x y z
N VAL A 1 -6.93 -17.30 -4.25
CA VAL A 1 -5.81 -16.38 -4.57
C VAL A 1 -6.34 -14.97 -4.41
N GLY A 2 -6.03 -14.32 -3.30
CA GLY A 2 -6.64 -13.04 -2.96
C GLY A 2 -6.16 -12.62 -1.59
N THR A 3 -5.08 -11.86 -1.55
CA THR A 3 -4.64 -11.23 -0.31
C THR A 3 -5.61 -10.08 -0.06
N ARG A 4 -6.38 -10.21 1.01
CA ARG A 4 -7.38 -9.24 1.46
C ARG A 4 -6.60 -8.07 2.06
N LEU A 5 -6.57 -6.93 1.36
CA LEU A 5 -5.97 -5.71 1.88
C LEU A 5 -6.97 -5.10 2.86
N ILE A 6 -6.63 -5.14 4.16
CA ILE A 6 -7.34 -4.40 5.20
C ILE A 6 -6.44 -3.23 5.59
N ILE A 7 -7.09 -2.10 5.78
CA ILE A 7 -6.45 -0.82 5.84
C ILE A 7 -6.03 -0.40 7.22
N VAL A 8 -5.19 0.64 7.21
CA VAL A 8 -4.95 1.63 8.26
C VAL A 8 -6.20 1.94 9.09
N SER A 9 -6.52 1.06 10.03
CA SER A 9 -7.39 1.36 11.15
C SER A 9 -6.49 1.82 12.30
N GLY A 10 -6.19 3.12 12.32
CA GLY A 10 -5.37 3.73 13.37
C GLY A 10 -4.98 5.18 13.06
N ILE A 11 -5.82 6.12 13.48
CA ILE A 11 -5.55 7.57 13.72
C ILE A 11 -4.46 8.20 12.82
N ILE A 12 -4.79 8.57 11.58
CA ILE A 12 -3.87 9.36 10.70
C ILE A 12 -3.53 10.74 11.30
N LYS A 13 -4.30 11.25 12.28
CA LYS A 13 -3.94 12.50 12.99
C LYS A 13 -2.55 12.44 13.64
N ASP A 14 -2.13 11.27 14.11
CA ASP A 14 -0.83 11.12 14.76
C ASP A 14 0.32 10.86 13.76
N PHE A 15 0.02 10.68 12.48
CA PHE A 15 0.99 10.37 11.43
C PHE A 15 1.06 11.42 10.32
N GLU A 16 0.35 12.54 10.48
CA GLU A 16 0.41 13.63 9.50
C GLU A 16 1.86 14.12 9.31
N GLY A 17 2.28 14.23 8.06
CA GLY A 17 3.65 14.60 7.69
C GLY A 17 4.70 13.49 7.87
N GLN A 18 4.35 12.33 8.44
CA GLN A 18 5.28 11.22 8.65
C GLN A 18 5.28 10.23 7.48
N ILE A 19 6.26 9.33 7.49
CA ILE A 19 6.31 8.18 6.59
C ILE A 19 5.54 7.04 7.24
N VAL A 20 4.45 6.61 6.59
CA VAL A 20 3.68 5.44 7.03
C VAL A 20 4.12 4.24 6.20
N THR A 21 4.40 3.11 6.85
CA THR A 21 4.77 1.86 6.16
C THR A 21 3.72 0.78 6.44
N LEU A 22 3.21 0.17 5.38
CA LEU A 22 2.25 -0.94 5.39
C LEU A 22 2.92 -2.20 4.86
N ASN A 23 2.87 -3.27 5.63
CA ASN A 23 3.54 -4.52 5.28
C ASN A 23 2.51 -5.54 4.78
N CYS A 24 2.75 -6.12 3.62
CA CYS A 24 1.94 -7.18 3.03
C CYS A 24 2.80 -8.45 2.86
N SER A 25 2.57 -9.43 3.73
CA SER A 25 3.24 -10.73 3.61
C SER A 25 2.61 -11.58 2.51
N TYR A 26 3.43 -12.34 1.78
CA TYR A 26 2.96 -13.21 0.69
C TYR A 26 3.61 -14.59 0.73
N SER A 27 3.01 -15.57 0.05
CA SER A 27 3.61 -16.90 -0.14
C SER A 27 4.28 -17.04 -1.50
N THR A 28 3.52 -16.72 -2.55
CA THR A 28 3.93 -16.63 -3.95
C THR A 28 3.22 -15.43 -4.58
N ILE A 29 3.89 -14.73 -5.49
CA ILE A 29 3.33 -13.57 -6.19
C ILE A 29 3.79 -13.56 -7.65
N ASN A 30 2.91 -13.11 -8.54
CA ASN A 30 3.29 -12.65 -9.88
C ASN A 30 3.26 -11.12 -9.91
N ALA A 31 2.21 -10.53 -9.33
CA ALA A 31 2.09 -9.12 -9.02
C ALA A 31 1.19 -8.94 -7.77
N ALA A 32 1.37 -7.84 -7.06
CA ALA A 32 0.50 -7.39 -5.98
C ALA A 32 -0.07 -6.03 -6.34
N PHE A 33 -1.35 -5.81 -6.05
CA PHE A 33 -2.10 -4.61 -6.42
C PHE A 33 -2.48 -3.85 -5.16
N TRP A 34 -2.28 -2.54 -5.18
CA TRP A 34 -2.65 -1.62 -4.12
C TRP A 34 -3.91 -0.85 -4.53
N TYR A 35 -4.87 -0.86 -3.63
CA TYR A 35 -6.13 -0.15 -3.77
C TYR A 35 -6.36 0.73 -2.56
N ARG A 36 -7.29 1.67 -2.73
CA ARG A 36 -7.77 2.56 -1.69
C ARG A 36 -9.29 2.71 -1.79
N GLN A 37 -10.00 2.61 -0.69
CA GLN A 37 -11.46 2.79 -0.63
C GLN A 37 -11.83 3.81 0.45
N TYR A 38 -12.32 4.99 0.07
CA TYR A 38 -12.90 5.90 1.07
C TYR A 38 -14.18 5.31 1.69
N PRO A 39 -14.58 5.74 2.90
CA PRO A 39 -15.88 5.38 3.46
C PRO A 39 -17.00 5.57 2.42
N ASP A 40 -17.81 4.53 2.21
CA ASP A 40 -18.89 4.46 1.22
C ASP A 40 -18.47 4.64 -0.26
N GLY A 41 -17.16 4.68 -0.54
CA GLY A 41 -16.58 4.81 -1.87
C GLY A 41 -16.38 3.48 -2.59
N ALA A 42 -16.15 3.55 -3.91
CA ALA A 42 -15.67 2.41 -4.69
C ALA A 42 -14.16 2.18 -4.47
N LEU A 43 -13.70 0.94 -4.68
CA LEU A 43 -12.28 0.60 -4.73
C LEU A 43 -11.58 1.39 -5.84
N GLN A 44 -10.58 2.19 -5.46
CA GLN A 44 -9.73 2.96 -6.38
C GLN A 44 -8.40 2.24 -6.53
N TYR A 45 -8.03 1.93 -7.77
CA TYR A 45 -6.71 1.38 -8.06
C TYR A 45 -5.64 2.46 -7.89
N LEU A 46 -4.55 2.14 -7.19
CA LEU A 46 -3.39 3.02 -7.06
C LEU A 46 -2.29 2.59 -8.02
N PHE A 47 -1.74 1.39 -7.82
CA PHE A 47 -0.67 0.81 -8.62
C PHE A 47 -0.46 -0.67 -8.26
N ARG A 48 0.49 -1.33 -8.91
CA ARG A 48 0.94 -2.70 -8.67
C ARG A 48 2.46 -2.79 -8.61
N ILE A 49 2.94 -3.83 -7.96
CA ILE A 49 4.34 -4.25 -7.95
C ILE A 49 4.43 -5.67 -8.49
N TYR A 50 5.36 -5.91 -9.42
CA TYR A 50 5.61 -7.24 -9.97
C TYR A 50 6.55 -8.05 -9.09
N ALA A 51 6.56 -9.37 -9.26
CA ALA A 51 7.54 -10.26 -8.62
C ALA A 51 9.00 -9.93 -8.99
N SER A 52 9.22 -9.19 -10.08
CA SER A 52 10.53 -8.63 -10.44
C SER A 52 10.98 -7.48 -9.54
N GLY A 53 10.05 -6.86 -8.79
CA GLY A 53 10.28 -5.64 -8.01
C GLY A 53 9.92 -4.35 -8.77
N ASN A 54 9.53 -4.43 -10.04
CA ASN A 54 9.09 -3.26 -10.80
C ASN A 54 7.74 -2.75 -10.26
N VAL A 55 7.62 -1.43 -10.11
CA VAL A 55 6.38 -0.74 -9.70
C VAL A 55 5.85 0.06 -10.89
N ASP A 56 4.54 0.02 -11.15
CA ASP A 56 3.93 0.80 -12.25
C ASP A 56 3.38 2.14 -11.76
N ASN A 57 3.95 3.24 -12.29
CA ASN A 57 3.46 4.61 -12.12
C ASN A 57 2.71 4.90 -10.80
N PRO A 58 3.35 4.69 -9.64
CA PRO A 58 2.69 4.94 -8.37
C PRO A 58 2.44 6.45 -8.23
N PRO A 59 1.41 6.87 -7.46
CA PRO A 59 1.26 8.29 -7.12
C PRO A 59 2.53 8.81 -6.42
N ASP A 60 2.88 10.08 -6.63
CA ASP A 60 4.19 10.66 -6.23
C ASP A 60 4.62 10.37 -4.77
N ARG A 61 3.66 10.33 -3.85
CA ARG A 61 3.92 10.10 -2.41
C ARG A 61 3.92 8.63 -2.02
N PHE A 62 3.71 7.71 -2.95
CA PHE A 62 3.57 6.29 -2.68
C PHE A 62 4.74 5.52 -3.29
N THR A 63 5.36 4.67 -2.49
CA THR A 63 6.40 3.77 -2.97
C THR A 63 6.09 2.34 -2.53
N ALA A 64 6.60 1.36 -3.27
CA ALA A 64 6.56 -0.02 -2.83
C ALA A 64 7.89 -0.73 -3.03
N GLU A 65 8.22 -1.59 -2.08
CA GLU A 65 9.44 -2.39 -2.07
C GLU A 65 9.10 -3.86 -1.87
N LEU A 66 9.71 -4.72 -2.68
CA LEU A 66 9.59 -6.17 -2.56
C LEU A 66 10.81 -6.74 -1.81
N ILE A 67 10.57 -7.27 -0.60
CA ILE A 67 11.60 -7.92 0.22
C ILE A 67 11.43 -9.44 0.10
N LYS A 68 12.18 -10.05 -0.82
CA LYS A 68 12.00 -11.45 -1.23
C LYS A 68 12.33 -12.44 -0.12
N GLU A 69 13.37 -12.15 0.67
CA GLU A 69 13.89 -13.01 1.73
C GLU A 69 12.87 -13.18 2.85
N LYS A 70 12.14 -12.11 3.15
CA LYS A 70 11.09 -12.08 4.18
C LYS A 70 9.70 -12.41 3.62
N LYS A 71 9.57 -12.46 2.29
CA LYS A 71 8.32 -12.54 1.55
C LYS A 71 7.32 -11.46 1.99
N VAL A 72 7.79 -10.21 2.03
CA VAL A 72 6.99 -9.04 2.40
C VAL A 72 7.08 -8.00 1.30
N ILE A 73 5.99 -7.28 1.07
CA ILE A 73 5.93 -6.06 0.28
C ILE A 73 5.66 -4.92 1.24
N ASN A 74 6.53 -3.92 1.26
CA ASN A 74 6.31 -2.69 2.01
C ASN A 74 5.71 -1.65 1.07
N LEU A 75 4.55 -1.09 1.43
CA LEU A 75 4.02 0.14 0.85
C LEU A 75 4.39 1.29 1.78
N GLN A 76 5.03 2.32 1.27
CA GLN A 76 5.30 3.54 2.03
C GLN A 76 4.49 4.70 1.47
N ILE A 77 3.87 5.45 2.37
CA ILE A 77 3.22 6.73 2.06
C ILE A 77 4.10 7.81 2.67
N LEU A 78 4.73 8.59 1.81
CA LEU A 78 5.61 9.70 2.15
C LEU A 78 4.77 10.92 2.51
N SER A 79 5.03 11.51 3.68
CA SER A 79 4.30 12.69 4.16
C SER A 79 2.79 12.45 4.13
N ALA A 80 2.33 11.48 4.92
CA ALA A 80 0.91 11.12 4.99
C ALA A 80 0.05 12.34 5.36
N VAL A 81 -1.12 12.46 4.74
CA VAL A 81 -2.10 13.51 5.05
C VAL A 81 -3.43 12.91 5.45
N VAL A 82 -4.30 13.68 6.11
CA VAL A 82 -5.63 13.22 6.53
C VAL A 82 -6.43 12.62 5.36
N GLY A 83 -6.29 13.17 4.15
CA GLY A 83 -6.94 12.68 2.93
C GLY A 83 -6.45 11.31 2.42
N ASP A 84 -5.38 10.76 2.99
CA ASP A 84 -4.91 9.39 2.69
C ASP A 84 -5.67 8.34 3.52
N SER A 85 -6.51 8.77 4.49
CA SER A 85 -7.32 7.88 5.33
C SER A 85 -8.41 7.19 4.51
N ALA A 86 -8.25 5.91 4.25
CA ALA A 86 -9.17 5.11 3.45
C ALA A 86 -8.87 3.63 3.62
N VAL A 87 -9.92 2.80 3.45
CA VAL A 87 -9.95 1.33 3.32
C VAL A 87 -9.55 0.86 1.91
#